data_AF-A0A151QKH1-F1
#
_entry.id   AF-A0A151QKH1-F1
#
_cell.length_a   1.000
_cell.length_b   1.000
_cell.length_c   1.000
_cell.angle_alpha   90.00
_cell.angle_beta   90.00
_cell.angle_gamma   90.00
#
_symmetry.space_group_name_H-M   'P 1'
#
loop_
_entity.id
_entity.type
_entity.pdbx_description
1 polymer ?
#
loop_
_entity_poly.entity_id
_entity_poly.type
_entity_poly.pdbx_seq_one_letter_code
_entity_poly.pdbx_strand_id
1 'polypeptide(L)'
;MMDWQALPLPACSLAESPRYAHGGWTWVDINTRTLYRLNQSDVLNTALDNTALLSTLQLPDEIGCVLPTANKNIWVGLGRQGGWLIEGDSCTLKLDAPFDSSKHRFNDGRADHAGRIWISTLVDARSPATAVLYCIEAGQAQPKINDLIVGNGLAFSPQGDSVFLSDTRHKCIWRFDYAVETGELSNRQLIRQYTEGTARPDGACFSADGSYWAAILEGYRLDRFSERGEYIESIELPLAKPTMPCFGGAQGNVLLVCSAQADEKFPNLPGFENTSLIACETGFKALPENFANPAYLV
;
A
#
# COMPACT_ATOMS: atom_id res chain seq x y z
N MET A 1 -17.28 10.67 -13.57
CA MET A 1 -17.13 9.20 -13.44
C MET A 1 -15.77 8.86 -14.01
N MET A 2 -14.95 8.08 -13.31
CA MET A 2 -13.63 7.67 -13.81
C MET A 2 -13.82 6.54 -14.83
N ASP A 3 -13.01 6.56 -15.90
CA ASP A 3 -13.07 5.54 -16.96
C ASP A 3 -12.05 4.43 -16.65
N TRP A 4 -12.49 3.43 -15.89
CA TRP A 4 -11.64 2.35 -15.42
C TRP A 4 -11.35 1.34 -16.53
N GLN A 5 -10.07 1.01 -16.71
CA GLN A 5 -9.62 -0.04 -17.61
C GLN A 5 -9.13 -1.24 -16.79
N ALA A 6 -9.62 -2.44 -17.14
CA ALA A 6 -9.02 -3.69 -16.67
C ALA A 6 -7.64 -3.85 -17.30
N LEU A 7 -6.61 -3.98 -16.49
CA LEU A 7 -5.26 -4.13 -17.01
C LEU A 7 -5.04 -5.59 -17.46
N PRO A 8 -4.45 -5.81 -18.64
CA PRO A 8 -4.14 -7.15 -19.13
C PRO A 8 -2.85 -7.64 -18.46
N LEU A 9 -2.90 -7.82 -17.13
CA LEU A 9 -1.80 -8.26 -16.28
C LEU A 9 -2.21 -9.55 -15.57
N PRO A 10 -1.25 -10.38 -15.09
CA PRO A 10 -1.58 -11.57 -14.32
C PRO A 10 -2.50 -11.26 -13.14
N ALA A 11 -3.57 -12.04 -12.99
CA ALA A 11 -4.44 -11.94 -11.85
C ALA A 11 -3.71 -12.42 -10.59
N CYS A 12 -3.77 -11.62 -9.54
CA CYS A 12 -3.18 -11.89 -8.24
C CYS A 12 -4.24 -12.44 -7.30
N SER A 13 -3.82 -13.27 -6.34
CA SER A 13 -4.69 -13.68 -5.24
C SER A 13 -4.91 -12.53 -4.26
N LEU A 14 -3.84 -11.80 -3.92
CA LEU A 14 -3.88 -10.61 -3.07
C LEU A 14 -2.89 -9.58 -3.59
N ALA A 15 -3.29 -8.80 -4.62
CA ALA A 15 -2.47 -7.70 -5.12
C ALA A 15 -2.40 -6.59 -4.07
N GLU A 16 -1.18 -6.17 -3.74
CA GLU A 16 -0.92 -5.18 -2.70
C GLU A 16 0.34 -4.36 -2.99
N SER A 17 0.52 -3.30 -2.21
CA SER A 17 1.70 -2.43 -2.25
C SER A 17 2.07 -1.93 -3.67
N PRO A 18 1.12 -1.42 -4.49
CA PRO A 18 1.46 -0.78 -5.75
C PRO A 18 2.34 0.46 -5.50
N ARG A 19 3.42 0.58 -6.25
CA ARG A 19 4.36 1.71 -6.23
C ARG A 19 4.69 2.13 -7.65
N TYR A 20 4.77 3.45 -7.87
CA TYR A 20 5.32 4.03 -9.08
C TYR A 20 6.65 4.70 -8.77
N ALA A 21 7.74 4.14 -9.29
CA ALA A 21 9.08 4.67 -9.07
C ALA A 21 9.97 4.33 -10.27
N HIS A 22 10.99 5.15 -10.51
CA HIS A 22 11.99 4.91 -11.56
C HIS A 22 11.37 4.72 -12.96
N GLY A 23 10.20 5.32 -13.22
CA GLY A 23 9.50 5.22 -14.49
C GLY A 23 8.75 3.90 -14.72
N GLY A 24 8.57 3.07 -13.69
CA GLY A 24 7.86 1.79 -13.76
C GLY A 24 6.91 1.57 -12.59
N TRP A 25 6.10 0.51 -12.69
CA TRP A 25 5.17 0.09 -11.65
C TRP A 25 5.68 -1.17 -10.96
N THR A 26 5.42 -1.31 -9.67
CA THR A 26 5.78 -2.50 -8.89
C THR A 26 4.68 -2.81 -7.91
N TRP A 27 4.35 -4.08 -7.71
CA TRP A 27 3.36 -4.54 -6.73
C TRP A 27 3.68 -5.97 -6.30
N VAL A 28 3.06 -6.44 -5.23
CA VAL A 28 3.18 -7.82 -4.75
C VAL A 28 1.86 -8.56 -4.87
N ASP A 29 1.92 -9.86 -5.14
CA ASP A 29 0.87 -10.80 -4.74
C ASP A 29 1.34 -11.51 -3.48
N ILE A 30 0.77 -11.12 -2.35
CA ILE A 30 1.21 -11.56 -1.01
C ILE A 30 1.09 -13.08 -0.88
N ASN A 31 -0.06 -13.65 -1.27
CA ASN A 31 -0.37 -15.06 -1.04
C ASN A 31 0.51 -16.00 -1.89
N THR A 32 0.82 -15.58 -3.13
CA THR A 32 1.70 -16.35 -4.02
C THR A 32 3.18 -16.00 -3.84
N ARG A 33 3.48 -15.01 -2.98
CA ARG A 33 4.84 -14.51 -2.70
C ARG A 33 5.54 -14.04 -3.97
N THR A 34 4.82 -13.31 -4.83
CA THR A 34 5.34 -12.85 -6.12
C THR A 34 5.50 -11.34 -6.12
N LEU A 35 6.68 -10.85 -6.44
CA LEU A 35 6.90 -9.44 -6.78
C LEU A 35 6.77 -9.27 -8.29
N TYR A 36 5.95 -8.32 -8.73
CA TYR A 36 5.82 -7.94 -10.13
C TYR A 36 6.48 -6.59 -10.35
N ARG A 37 7.23 -6.46 -11.46
CA ARG A 37 7.83 -5.20 -11.89
C ARG A 37 7.49 -4.98 -13.36
N LEU A 38 6.81 -3.87 -13.63
CA LEU A 38 6.44 -3.42 -14.95
C LEU A 38 7.34 -2.24 -15.34
N ASN A 39 8.31 -2.49 -16.21
CA ASN A 39 9.32 -1.53 -16.67
C ASN A 39 8.78 -0.58 -17.75
N GLN A 40 7.63 0.04 -17.49
CA GLN A 40 7.05 1.09 -18.32
C GLN A 40 6.16 2.01 -17.48
N SER A 41 6.09 3.27 -17.89
CA SER A 41 5.27 4.26 -17.19
C SER A 41 3.80 4.21 -17.60
N ASP A 42 3.53 3.89 -18.86
CA ASP A 42 2.20 3.87 -19.43
C ASP A 42 1.55 2.50 -19.25
N VAL A 43 0.95 2.29 -18.08
CA VAL A 43 0.29 1.02 -17.75
C VAL A 43 -0.99 0.79 -18.56
N LEU A 44 -1.66 1.86 -19.02
CA LEU A 44 -2.91 1.78 -19.79
C LEU A 44 -2.68 1.19 -21.19
N ASN A 45 -1.50 1.41 -21.76
CA ASN A 45 -1.09 0.86 -23.06
C ASN A 45 -0.21 -0.41 -22.94
N THR A 46 -0.39 -1.20 -21.88
CA THR A 46 0.32 -2.48 -21.71
C THR A 46 -0.19 -3.53 -22.70
N ALA A 47 0.70 -4.05 -23.55
CA ALA A 47 0.42 -5.21 -24.40
C ALA A 47 1.04 -6.49 -23.78
N LEU A 48 0.24 -7.56 -23.68
CA LEU A 48 0.62 -8.84 -23.04
C LEU A 48 1.72 -9.62 -23.76
N ASP A 49 1.93 -9.36 -25.05
CA ASP A 49 2.92 -10.07 -25.87
C ASP A 49 4.36 -9.60 -25.62
N ASN A 50 4.52 -8.45 -24.95
CA ASN A 50 5.83 -7.90 -24.63
C ASN A 50 6.33 -8.37 -23.25
N THR A 51 6.72 -9.64 -23.17
CA THR A 51 7.31 -10.26 -21.97
C THR A 51 8.57 -9.54 -21.47
N ALA A 52 9.18 -8.65 -22.25
CA ALA A 52 10.32 -7.85 -21.81
C ALA A 52 9.95 -6.75 -20.80
N LEU A 53 8.68 -6.35 -20.71
CA LEU A 53 8.25 -5.25 -19.84
C LEU A 53 7.86 -5.71 -18.43
N LEU A 54 7.31 -6.92 -18.29
CA LEU A 54 6.88 -7.46 -17.01
C LEU A 54 7.83 -8.57 -16.55
N SER A 55 8.55 -8.32 -15.46
CA SER A 55 9.34 -9.34 -14.76
C SER A 55 8.69 -9.74 -13.44
N THR A 56 8.86 -10.99 -13.04
CA THR A 56 8.42 -11.49 -11.73
C THR A 56 9.59 -12.03 -10.93
N LEU A 57 9.49 -11.93 -9.60
CA LEU A 57 10.43 -12.52 -8.66
C LEU A 57 9.66 -13.29 -7.59
N GLN A 58 10.02 -14.56 -7.40
CA GLN A 58 9.53 -15.35 -6.27
C GLN A 58 10.23 -14.89 -4.99
N LEU A 59 9.46 -14.43 -4.02
CA LEU A 59 9.94 -13.92 -2.74
C LEU A 59 10.11 -15.06 -1.73
N PRO A 60 11.13 -14.98 -0.84
CA PRO A 60 11.38 -16.00 0.19
C PRO A 60 10.39 -15.93 1.37
N ASP A 61 9.62 -14.84 1.46
CA ASP A 61 8.75 -14.49 2.58
C ASP A 61 7.38 -14.04 2.05
N GLU A 62 6.39 -14.03 2.93
CA GLU A 62 5.10 -13.36 2.69
C GLU A 62 5.33 -11.86 2.81
N ILE A 63 5.83 -11.22 1.76
CA ILE A 63 6.10 -9.77 1.74
C ILE A 63 4.79 -9.03 1.51
N GLY A 64 4.37 -8.23 2.49
CA GLY A 64 3.17 -7.38 2.40
C GLY A 64 3.43 -6.00 1.80
N CYS A 65 4.65 -5.49 2.00
CA CYS A 65 5.03 -4.15 1.58
C CYS A 65 6.38 -4.16 0.87
N VAL A 66 6.45 -3.45 -0.26
CA VAL A 66 7.68 -3.16 -0.97
C VAL A 66 7.87 -1.65 -1.12
N LEU A 67 9.07 -1.17 -0.82
CA LEU A 67 9.41 0.24 -0.87
C LEU A 67 10.59 0.47 -1.83
N PRO A 68 10.47 1.42 -2.77
CA PRO A 68 11.59 1.79 -3.62
C PRO A 68 12.66 2.49 -2.79
N THR A 69 13.92 2.32 -3.21
CA THR A 69 15.03 3.14 -2.71
C THR A 69 15.49 4.12 -3.79
N ALA A 70 16.38 5.05 -3.44
CA ALA A 70 16.99 5.95 -4.41
C ALA A 70 17.79 5.20 -5.50
N ASN A 71 18.27 4.00 -5.21
CA ASN A 71 18.87 3.12 -6.21
C ASN A 71 17.77 2.25 -6.83
N LYS A 72 17.53 2.42 -8.14
CA LYS A 72 16.48 1.71 -8.88
C LYS A 72 16.55 0.17 -8.82
N ASN A 73 17.73 -0.39 -8.56
CA ASN A 73 17.95 -1.83 -8.49
C ASN A 73 17.75 -2.39 -7.08
N ILE A 74 17.54 -1.53 -6.08
CA ILE A 74 17.43 -1.91 -4.67
C ILE A 74 16.05 -1.53 -4.16
N TRP A 75 15.38 -2.50 -3.55
CA TRP A 75 14.08 -2.35 -2.90
C TRP A 75 14.15 -2.89 -1.47
N VAL A 76 13.30 -2.35 -0.61
CA VAL A 76 13.05 -2.91 0.72
C VAL A 76 11.77 -3.72 0.66
N GLY A 77 11.80 -4.98 1.09
CA GLY A 77 10.63 -5.83 1.28
C GLY A 77 10.38 -6.10 2.75
N LEU A 78 9.13 -6.03 3.21
CA LEU A 78 8.76 -6.26 4.61
C LEU A 78 7.72 -7.38 4.69
N GLY A 79 8.03 -8.46 5.43
CA GLY A 79 7.20 -9.67 5.49
C GLY A 79 7.08 -10.30 6.87
N ARG A 80 6.88 -11.64 6.94
CA ARG A 80 6.73 -12.35 8.22
C ARG A 80 8.05 -12.47 8.96
N GLN A 81 9.13 -12.74 8.24
CA GLN A 81 10.44 -12.99 8.83
C GLN A 81 11.16 -11.68 9.18
N GLY A 82 10.81 -10.58 8.52
CA GLY A 82 11.31 -9.25 8.86
C GLY A 82 11.52 -8.35 7.64
N GLY A 83 12.60 -7.57 7.67
CA GLY A 83 12.98 -6.63 6.61
C GLY A 83 14.08 -7.19 5.70
N TRP A 84 13.79 -7.20 4.41
CA TRP A 84 14.60 -7.76 3.33
C TRP A 84 15.14 -6.65 2.43
N LEU A 85 16.41 -6.77 2.05
CA LEU A 85 16.99 -6.04 0.92
C LEU A 85 16.82 -6.89 -0.34
N ILE A 86 16.20 -6.31 -1.37
CA ILE A 86 15.98 -6.94 -2.68
C ILE A 86 16.86 -6.21 -3.69
N GLU A 87 17.93 -6.86 -4.14
CA GLU A 87 18.91 -6.31 -5.10
C GLU A 87 18.83 -7.09 -6.41
N GLY A 88 18.19 -6.49 -7.43
CA GLY A 88 17.77 -7.24 -8.62
C GLY A 88 16.85 -8.40 -8.20
N ASP A 89 17.31 -9.64 -8.42
CA ASP A 89 16.55 -10.85 -8.05
C ASP A 89 17.07 -11.54 -6.78
N SER A 90 18.07 -10.95 -6.10
CA SER A 90 18.61 -11.46 -4.84
C SER A 90 17.89 -10.86 -3.65
N CYS A 91 17.44 -11.70 -2.71
CA CYS A 91 16.79 -11.27 -1.47
C CYS A 91 17.67 -11.61 -0.26
N THR A 92 17.97 -10.63 0.59
CA THR A 92 18.76 -10.82 1.81
C THR A 92 18.00 -10.27 3.01
N LEU A 93 17.75 -11.12 4.02
CA LEU A 93 17.18 -10.67 5.29
C LEU A 93 18.20 -9.78 6.01
N LYS A 94 17.78 -8.57 6.43
CA LYS A 94 18.61 -7.56 7.09
C LYS A 94 18.15 -7.26 8.51
N LEU A 95 16.85 -7.34 8.76
CA LEU A 95 16.22 -7.08 10.05
C LEU A 95 15.27 -8.23 10.39
N ASP A 96 15.43 -8.84 11.56
CA ASP A 96 14.46 -9.83 12.05
C ASP A 96 13.14 -9.14 12.47
N ALA A 97 12.02 -9.85 12.31
CA ALA A 97 10.73 -9.36 12.77
C ALA A 97 10.73 -9.10 14.29
N PRO A 98 10.21 -7.95 14.77
CA PRO A 98 10.12 -7.64 16.20
C PRO A 98 8.95 -8.35 16.90
N PHE A 99 8.38 -9.38 16.28
CA PHE A 99 7.16 -10.08 16.72
C PHE A 99 7.23 -11.58 16.42
N ASP A 100 6.28 -12.34 16.95
CA ASP A 100 6.11 -13.77 16.64
C ASP A 100 5.63 -13.94 15.19
N SER A 101 6.55 -14.29 14.28
CA SER A 101 6.28 -14.44 12.85
C SER A 101 5.29 -15.56 12.50
N SER A 102 4.91 -16.41 13.47
CA SER A 102 3.85 -17.41 13.28
C SER A 102 2.44 -16.84 13.46
N LYS A 103 2.32 -15.64 14.03
CA LYS A 103 1.05 -14.97 14.35
C LYS A 103 0.89 -13.61 13.69
N HIS A 104 2.00 -12.98 13.34
CA HIS A 104 2.05 -11.62 12.80
C HIS A 104 2.86 -11.55 11.51
N ARG A 105 2.59 -10.49 10.75
CA ARG A 105 3.31 -10.16 9.53
C ARG A 105 3.34 -8.64 9.36
N PHE A 106 4.44 -8.09 8.83
CA PHE A 106 4.43 -6.72 8.32
C PHE A 106 3.46 -6.61 7.13
N ASN A 107 2.54 -5.64 7.18
CA ASN A 107 1.45 -5.55 6.22
C ASN A 107 1.58 -4.36 5.26
N ASP A 108 1.18 -3.16 5.66
CA ASP A 108 1.25 -1.96 4.83
C ASP A 108 2.22 -0.95 5.43
N GLY A 109 2.97 -0.29 4.56
CA GLY A 109 4.00 0.64 4.98
C GLY A 109 4.41 1.59 3.89
N ARG A 110 5.13 2.63 4.30
CA ARG A 110 5.62 3.68 3.42
C ARG A 110 6.89 4.28 4.00
N ALA A 111 7.75 4.80 3.13
CA ALA A 111 8.82 5.67 3.57
C ALA A 111 8.26 7.07 3.87
N ASP A 112 8.75 7.70 4.93
CA ASP A 112 8.49 9.12 5.13
C ASP A 112 9.47 9.99 4.32
N HIS A 113 9.32 11.31 4.42
CA HIS A 113 10.16 12.29 3.71
C HIS A 113 11.65 12.26 4.13
N ALA A 114 11.98 11.66 5.28
CA ALA A 114 13.35 11.44 5.75
C ALA A 114 13.89 10.04 5.37
N GLY A 115 13.11 9.24 4.65
CA GLY A 115 13.43 7.88 4.24
C GLY A 115 13.31 6.84 5.36
N ARG A 116 12.73 7.19 6.51
CA ARG A 116 12.44 6.23 7.59
C ARG A 116 11.34 5.29 7.13
N ILE A 117 11.49 4.02 7.45
CA ILE A 117 10.57 2.97 7.00
C ILE A 117 9.48 2.83 8.04
N TRP A 118 8.26 3.25 7.71
CA TRP A 118 7.10 3.04 8.56
C TRP A 118 6.29 1.86 8.07
N ILE A 119 5.94 0.96 8.98
CA ILE A 119 5.34 -0.32 8.63
C ILE A 119 4.38 -0.80 9.71
N SER A 120 3.13 -1.03 9.33
CA SER A 120 2.15 -1.68 10.19
C SER A 120 2.32 -3.18 10.18
N THR A 121 1.79 -3.85 11.20
CA THR A 121 1.58 -5.29 11.17
C THR A 121 0.10 -5.64 11.07
N LEU A 122 -0.15 -6.91 10.80
CA LEU A 122 -1.40 -7.57 11.12
C LEU A 122 -1.16 -8.68 12.15
N VAL A 123 -2.22 -9.04 12.86
CA VAL A 123 -2.31 -10.29 13.63
C VAL A 123 -3.30 -11.23 12.94
N ASP A 124 -2.91 -12.49 12.74
CA ASP A 124 -3.73 -13.50 12.08
C ASP A 124 -5.02 -13.77 12.89
N ALA A 125 -4.90 -13.79 14.21
CA ALA A 125 -6.01 -13.89 15.13
C ALA A 125 -6.77 -12.55 15.24
N ARG A 126 -8.10 -12.59 15.27
CA ARG A 126 -8.91 -11.37 15.45
C ARG A 126 -8.78 -10.74 16.84
N SER A 127 -8.34 -11.51 17.83
CA SER A 127 -8.20 -11.07 19.21
C SER A 127 -7.14 -11.94 19.92
N PRO A 128 -6.30 -11.35 20.80
CA PRO A 128 -6.25 -9.93 21.15
C PRO A 128 -5.65 -9.05 20.03
N ALA A 129 -6.04 -7.77 20.01
CA ALA A 129 -5.46 -6.75 19.12
C ALA A 129 -4.00 -6.50 19.51
N THR A 130 -3.08 -7.10 18.77
CA THR A 130 -1.63 -7.10 19.08
C THR A 130 -0.79 -6.67 17.89
N ALA A 131 -1.42 -6.16 16.84
CA ALA A 131 -0.70 -5.54 15.74
C ALA A 131 -0.25 -4.12 16.13
N VAL A 132 0.80 -3.65 15.46
CA VAL A 132 1.56 -2.46 15.83
C VAL A 132 2.02 -1.72 14.58
N LEU A 133 2.02 -0.39 14.61
CA LEU A 133 2.76 0.45 13.68
C LEU A 133 4.17 0.63 14.21
N TYR A 134 5.17 0.28 13.40
CA TYR A 134 6.58 0.49 13.69
C TYR A 134 7.17 1.60 12.81
N CYS A 135 8.20 2.26 13.33
CA CYS A 135 9.16 3.03 12.55
C CYS A 135 10.50 2.31 12.65
N ILE A 136 11.06 1.93 11.50
CA ILE A 136 12.36 1.27 11.39
C ILE A 136 13.42 2.33 11.06
N GLU A 137 14.38 2.45 11.96
CA GLU A 137 15.54 3.34 11.85
C GLU A 137 16.71 2.70 12.60
N ALA A 138 17.93 2.83 12.05
CA ALA A 138 19.17 2.33 12.66
C ALA A 138 19.08 0.86 13.13
N GLY A 139 18.55 -0.02 12.28
CA GLY A 139 18.48 -1.46 12.55
C GLY A 139 17.45 -1.85 13.61
N GLN A 140 16.54 -0.95 14.00
CA GLN A 140 15.55 -1.20 15.04
C GLN A 140 14.14 -0.82 14.59
N ALA A 141 13.19 -1.75 14.82
CA ALA A 141 11.77 -1.48 14.67
C ALA A 141 11.20 -0.92 15.98
N GLN A 142 11.04 0.40 16.05
CA GLN A 142 10.47 1.07 17.23
C GLN A 142 8.94 1.09 17.16
N PRO A 143 8.21 0.58 18.16
CA PRO A 143 6.75 0.63 18.17
C PRO A 143 6.27 2.07 18.35
N LYS A 144 5.28 2.49 17.56
CA LYS A 144 4.72 3.84 17.55
C LYS A 144 3.24 3.88 17.90
N ILE A 145 2.44 2.94 17.37
CA ILE A 145 1.02 2.78 17.69
C ILE A 145 0.74 1.31 17.96
N ASN A 146 0.18 1.00 19.13
CA ASN A 146 -0.20 -0.36 19.54
C ASN A 146 -1.70 -0.61 19.38
N ASP A 147 -2.14 -1.80 19.78
CA ASP A 147 -3.55 -2.22 19.85
C ASP A 147 -4.28 -2.14 18.50
N LEU A 148 -3.56 -2.39 17.41
CA LEU A 148 -4.14 -2.60 16.09
C LEU A 148 -4.52 -4.07 15.90
N ILE A 149 -5.33 -4.36 14.90
CA ILE A 149 -5.57 -5.74 14.43
C ILE A 149 -5.00 -5.94 13.03
N VAL A 150 -5.33 -5.04 12.09
CA VAL A 150 -4.78 -5.02 10.73
C VAL A 150 -4.51 -3.57 10.36
N GLY A 151 -3.28 -3.10 10.60
CA GLY A 151 -2.91 -1.75 10.23
C GLY A 151 -2.71 -1.62 8.73
N ASN A 152 -3.25 -0.57 8.14
CA ASN A 152 -3.30 -0.33 6.70
C ASN A 152 -3.34 1.17 6.41
N GLY A 153 -3.46 1.54 5.14
CA GLY A 153 -3.74 2.91 4.71
C GLY A 153 -2.65 3.91 5.10
N LEU A 154 -1.42 3.47 5.32
CA LEU A 154 -0.39 4.36 5.83
C LEU A 154 0.06 5.34 4.73
N ALA A 155 -0.16 6.63 4.96
CA ALA A 155 0.27 7.68 4.04
C ALA A 155 0.63 8.98 4.75
N PHE A 156 1.62 9.69 4.21
CA PHE A 156 2.12 10.97 4.69
C PHE A 156 1.60 12.10 3.79
N SER A 157 1.17 13.22 4.38
CA SER A 157 0.74 14.39 3.63
C SER A 157 1.88 14.93 2.74
N PRO A 158 1.56 15.62 1.62
CA PRO A 158 2.57 16.27 0.79
C PRO A 158 3.50 17.20 1.56
N GLN A 159 2.98 17.88 2.57
CA GLN A 159 3.72 18.82 3.42
C GLN A 159 4.56 18.11 4.51
N GLY A 160 4.33 16.81 4.72
CA GLY A 160 5.06 16.01 5.71
C GLY A 160 4.71 16.32 7.17
N ASP A 161 3.53 16.92 7.40
CA ASP A 161 3.06 17.39 8.70
C ASP A 161 1.89 16.56 9.28
N SER A 162 1.37 15.60 8.52
CA SER A 162 0.34 14.68 8.99
C SER A 162 0.46 13.29 8.39
N VAL A 163 -0.02 12.31 9.17
CA VAL A 163 -0.01 10.89 8.83
C VAL A 163 -1.41 10.33 9.01
N PHE A 164 -1.83 9.52 8.05
CA PHE A 164 -3.08 8.79 8.09
C PHE A 164 -2.78 7.31 8.23
N LEU A 165 -3.59 6.61 9.03
CA LEU A 165 -3.49 5.17 9.27
C LEU A 165 -4.89 4.60 9.42
N SER A 166 -5.18 3.53 8.69
CA SER A 166 -6.40 2.76 8.86
C SER A 166 -6.16 1.51 9.71
N ASP A 167 -7.20 1.06 10.39
CA ASP A 167 -7.28 -0.30 10.91
C ASP A 167 -8.49 -0.98 10.30
N THR A 168 -8.21 -1.97 9.45
CA THR A 168 -9.21 -2.66 8.64
C THR A 168 -10.25 -3.39 9.49
N ARG A 169 -9.85 -3.97 10.63
CA ARG A 169 -10.75 -4.77 11.48
C ARG A 169 -11.44 -3.94 12.55
N HIS A 170 -10.80 -2.88 13.03
CA HIS A 170 -11.48 -1.84 13.81
C HIS A 170 -12.36 -0.93 12.94
N LYS A 171 -12.25 -1.04 11.61
CA LYS A 171 -13.06 -0.31 10.62
C LYS A 171 -12.96 1.20 10.77
N CYS A 172 -11.76 1.72 10.99
CA CYS A 172 -11.55 3.13 11.24
C CYS A 172 -10.32 3.68 10.54
N ILE A 173 -10.29 5.00 10.37
CA ILE A 173 -9.16 5.77 9.87
C ILE A 173 -8.84 6.85 10.89
N TRP A 174 -7.55 6.95 11.21
CA TRP A 174 -6.99 7.94 12.11
C TRP A 174 -6.12 8.92 11.33
N ARG A 175 -6.09 10.17 11.79
CA ARG A 175 -5.12 11.20 11.42
C ARG A 175 -4.25 11.51 12.64
N PHE A 176 -2.99 11.82 12.39
CA PHE A 176 -2.02 12.28 13.38
C PHE A 176 -1.31 13.51 12.84
N ASP A 177 -0.91 14.42 13.72
CA ASP A 177 0.12 15.40 13.39
C ASP A 177 1.49 14.70 13.41
N TYR A 178 2.38 15.09 12.49
CA TYR A 178 3.65 14.41 12.26
C TYR A 178 4.83 15.39 12.24
N ALA A 179 5.84 15.10 13.05
CA ALA A 179 7.10 15.85 13.05
C ALA A 179 8.17 15.09 12.24
N VAL A 180 8.39 15.51 10.99
CA VAL A 180 9.38 14.87 10.09
C VAL A 180 10.81 14.86 10.64
N GLU A 181 11.17 15.80 11.50
CA GLU A 181 12.53 15.86 12.08
C GLU A 181 12.77 14.77 13.13
N THR A 182 11.73 14.34 13.85
CA THR A 182 11.86 13.42 15.00
C THR A 182 11.14 12.09 14.78
N GLY A 183 10.21 12.03 13.85
CA GLY A 183 9.33 10.88 13.66
C GLY A 183 8.23 10.76 14.71
N GLU A 184 7.91 11.84 15.40
CA GLU A 184 6.89 11.84 16.43
C GLU A 184 5.49 11.95 15.81
N LEU A 185 4.58 11.10 16.29
CA LEU A 185 3.15 11.18 16.02
C LEU A 185 2.45 11.78 17.24
N SER A 186 1.59 12.77 17.01
CA SER A 186 0.80 13.39 18.08
C SER A 186 -0.64 13.66 17.61
N ASN A 187 -1.49 14.14 18.51
CA ASN A 187 -2.86 14.58 18.20
C ASN A 187 -3.68 13.56 17.39
N ARG A 188 -3.74 12.31 17.86
CA ARG A 188 -4.55 11.24 17.26
C ARG A 188 -6.02 11.67 17.15
N GLN A 189 -6.56 11.68 15.94
CA GLN A 189 -7.94 12.06 15.62
C GLN A 189 -8.65 10.96 14.82
N LEU A 190 -9.84 10.54 15.27
CA LEU A 190 -10.69 9.66 14.49
C LEU A 190 -11.34 10.47 13.38
N ILE A 191 -11.04 10.17 12.12
CA ILE A 191 -11.62 10.92 10.99
C ILE A 191 -12.75 10.14 10.30
N ARG A 192 -12.75 8.81 10.41
CA ARG A 192 -13.82 7.96 9.87
C ARG A 192 -13.96 6.66 10.64
N GLN A 193 -15.21 6.29 10.91
CA GLN A 193 -15.60 4.98 11.43
C GLN A 193 -16.64 4.38 10.48
N TYR A 194 -16.42 3.14 10.02
CA TYR A 194 -17.34 2.40 9.18
C TYR A 194 -18.16 1.44 10.04
N THR A 195 -19.33 1.90 10.50
CA THR A 195 -20.16 1.17 11.47
C THR A 195 -21.08 0.13 10.82
N GLU A 196 -21.42 0.28 9.55
CA GLU A 196 -22.44 -0.52 8.87
C GLU A 196 -21.85 -1.43 7.79
N GLY A 197 -22.54 -2.56 7.55
CA GLY A 197 -22.20 -3.51 6.50
C GLY A 197 -20.82 -4.15 6.67
N THR A 198 -20.22 -4.54 5.54
CA THR A 198 -18.95 -5.27 5.51
C THR A 198 -17.77 -4.41 5.04
N ALA A 199 -18.06 -3.23 4.48
CA ALA A 199 -17.10 -2.24 4.05
C ALA A 199 -16.11 -1.87 5.16
N ARG A 200 -14.83 -1.79 4.80
CA ARG A 200 -13.75 -1.46 5.72
C ARG A 200 -12.55 -0.87 4.97
N PRO A 201 -11.80 0.05 5.59
CA PRO A 201 -10.66 0.68 4.94
C PRO A 201 -9.51 -0.32 4.81
N ASP A 202 -8.72 -0.16 3.75
CA ASP A 202 -7.52 -0.93 3.44
C ASP A 202 -6.36 0.04 3.16
N GLY A 203 -5.50 -0.26 2.19
CA GLY A 203 -4.42 0.60 1.70
C GLY A 203 -4.88 1.94 1.13
N ALA A 204 -3.94 2.90 1.12
CA ALA A 204 -4.21 4.28 0.75
C ALA A 204 -2.99 5.01 0.19
N CYS A 205 -3.23 6.18 -0.42
CA CYS A 205 -2.19 7.13 -0.80
C CYS A 205 -2.70 8.57 -0.76
N PHE A 206 -1.76 9.53 -0.77
CA PHE A 206 -2.06 10.94 -1.02
C PHE A 206 -1.89 11.28 -2.50
N SER A 207 -2.75 12.15 -3.02
CA SER A 207 -2.47 12.90 -4.26
C SER A 207 -1.77 14.22 -3.94
N ALA A 208 -1.14 14.83 -4.96
CA ALA A 208 -0.37 16.07 -4.82
C ALA A 208 -1.19 17.29 -4.37
N ASP A 209 -2.52 17.25 -4.49
CA ASP A 209 -3.43 18.29 -4.00
C ASP A 209 -3.72 18.19 -2.49
N GLY A 210 -3.12 17.22 -1.78
CA GLY A 210 -3.34 17.01 -0.35
C GLY A 210 -4.54 16.11 -0.04
N SER A 211 -5.19 15.51 -1.04
CA SER A 211 -6.27 14.55 -0.78
C SER A 211 -5.74 13.16 -0.42
N TYR A 212 -6.28 12.56 0.63
CA TYR A 212 -6.03 11.17 1.02
C TYR A 212 -7.09 10.25 0.42
N TRP A 213 -6.66 9.16 -0.22
CA TRP A 213 -7.51 8.21 -0.94
C TRP A 213 -7.39 6.82 -0.33
N ALA A 214 -8.46 6.33 0.29
CA ALA A 214 -8.50 5.01 0.92
C ALA A 214 -9.28 4.01 0.08
N ALA A 215 -8.70 2.84 -0.19
CA ALA A 215 -9.46 1.72 -0.72
C ALA A 215 -10.42 1.19 0.34
N ILE A 216 -11.67 0.94 -0.07
CA ILE A 216 -12.69 0.38 0.80
C ILE A 216 -12.98 -1.06 0.37
N LEU A 217 -12.34 -2.00 1.06
CA LEU A 217 -12.50 -3.42 0.88
C LEU A 217 -13.97 -3.84 1.11
N GLU A 218 -14.53 -4.62 0.19
CA GLU A 218 -15.95 -5.00 0.14
C GLU A 218 -16.91 -3.79 0.01
N GLY A 219 -16.39 -2.65 -0.45
CA GLY A 219 -17.14 -1.40 -0.59
C GLY A 219 -17.25 -0.86 -2.01
N TYR A 220 -16.62 -1.49 -3.00
CA TYR A 220 -16.64 -1.09 -4.42
C TYR A 220 -16.25 0.36 -4.67
N ARG A 221 -15.32 0.91 -3.89
CA ARG A 221 -14.97 2.33 -4.00
C ARG A 221 -13.62 2.69 -3.39
N LEU A 222 -13.15 3.88 -3.74
CA LEU A 222 -12.22 4.67 -2.95
C LEU A 222 -13.00 5.75 -2.19
N ASP A 223 -12.68 5.98 -0.92
CA ASP A 223 -13.13 7.17 -0.21
C ASP A 223 -12.01 8.21 -0.21
N ARG A 224 -12.36 9.46 -0.54
CA ARG A 224 -11.42 10.59 -0.59
C ARG A 224 -11.67 11.55 0.57
N PHE A 225 -10.58 11.99 1.20
CA PHE A 225 -10.58 12.88 2.34
C PHE A 225 -9.64 14.07 2.09
N SER A 226 -9.91 15.21 2.72
CA SER A 226 -8.96 16.33 2.75
C SER A 226 -7.76 16.01 3.63
N GLU A 227 -6.70 16.81 3.55
CA GLU A 227 -5.52 16.73 4.45
C GLU A 227 -5.90 16.84 5.94
N ARG A 228 -7.05 17.46 6.24
CA ARG A 228 -7.61 17.61 7.60
C ARG A 228 -8.48 16.42 8.02
N GLY A 229 -8.70 15.47 7.12
CA GLY A 229 -9.53 14.28 7.37
C GLY A 229 -11.02 14.49 7.12
N GLU A 230 -11.42 15.59 6.49
CA GLU A 230 -12.83 15.80 6.12
C GLU A 230 -13.17 14.91 4.93
N TYR A 231 -14.24 14.15 5.02
CA TYR A 231 -14.72 13.34 3.90
C TYR A 231 -15.15 14.24 2.74
N ILE A 232 -14.67 13.95 1.53
CA ILE A 232 -14.98 14.70 0.32
C ILE A 232 -15.99 13.94 -0.54
N GLU A 233 -15.62 12.74 -0.99
CA GLU A 233 -16.45 11.94 -1.89
C GLU A 233 -16.08 10.45 -1.88
N SER A 234 -16.94 9.66 -2.52
CA SER A 234 -16.71 8.24 -2.84
C SER A 234 -16.55 8.12 -4.35
N ILE A 235 -15.55 7.39 -4.80
CA ILE A 235 -15.28 7.10 -6.20
C ILE A 235 -15.56 5.63 -6.43
N GLU A 236 -16.61 5.32 -7.19
CA GLU A 236 -17.01 3.95 -7.49
C GLU A 236 -15.92 3.20 -8.29
N LEU A 237 -15.74 1.93 -7.94
CA LEU A 237 -14.83 0.99 -8.56
C LEU A 237 -15.59 -0.25 -9.03
N PRO A 238 -15.16 -0.87 -10.14
CA PRO A 238 -15.68 -2.18 -10.56
C PRO A 238 -15.12 -3.35 -9.74
N LEU A 239 -14.21 -3.08 -8.80
CA LEU A 239 -13.56 -4.07 -7.96
C LEU A 239 -14.30 -4.19 -6.63
N ALA A 240 -14.66 -5.41 -6.25
CA ALA A 240 -15.35 -5.65 -4.99
C ALA A 240 -14.44 -5.46 -3.78
N LYS A 241 -13.17 -5.82 -3.94
CA LYS A 241 -12.18 -5.88 -2.86
C LYS A 241 -10.92 -5.06 -3.19
N PRO A 242 -11.05 -3.75 -3.47
CA PRO A 242 -9.89 -2.91 -3.71
C PRO A 242 -9.01 -2.91 -2.46
N THR A 243 -7.70 -3.06 -2.66
CA THR A 243 -6.71 -3.16 -1.58
C THR A 243 -5.90 -1.88 -1.44
N MET A 244 -5.41 -1.31 -2.55
CA MET A 244 -4.60 -0.08 -2.45
C MET A 244 -4.61 0.74 -3.76
N PRO A 245 -4.83 2.07 -3.68
CA PRO A 245 -4.61 2.98 -4.79
C PRO A 245 -3.14 3.47 -4.85
N CYS A 246 -2.65 3.74 -6.06
CA CYS A 246 -1.35 4.37 -6.30
C CYS A 246 -1.43 5.31 -7.51
N PHE A 247 -1.06 6.57 -7.31
CA PHE A 247 -0.87 7.50 -8.41
C PHE A 247 0.50 7.31 -9.08
N GLY A 248 0.59 7.58 -10.37
CA GLY A 248 1.84 7.47 -11.13
C GLY A 248 1.68 7.80 -12.61
N GLY A 249 2.52 7.17 -13.43
CA GLY A 249 2.63 7.44 -14.86
C GLY A 249 3.51 8.65 -15.17
N ALA A 250 3.95 8.78 -16.42
CA ALA A 250 4.94 9.77 -16.82
C ALA A 250 4.49 11.23 -16.59
N GLN A 251 3.19 11.48 -16.67
CA GLN A 251 2.59 12.79 -16.39
C GLN A 251 1.96 12.88 -14.98
N GLY A 252 2.13 11.83 -14.16
CA GLY A 252 1.58 11.72 -12.81
C GLY A 252 0.06 11.67 -12.74
N ASN A 253 -0.64 11.44 -13.85
CA ASN A 253 -2.11 11.50 -13.94
C ASN A 253 -2.79 10.13 -14.00
N VAL A 254 -2.06 9.04 -13.81
CA VAL A 254 -2.63 7.69 -13.79
C VAL A 254 -2.90 7.28 -12.35
N LEU A 255 -4.11 6.79 -12.08
CA LEU A 255 -4.45 6.14 -10.83
C LEU A 255 -4.59 4.64 -11.08
N LEU A 256 -3.69 3.86 -10.50
CA LEU A 256 -3.75 2.40 -10.47
C LEU A 256 -4.37 1.93 -9.16
N VAL A 257 -5.19 0.89 -9.20
CA VAL A 257 -5.81 0.29 -8.02
C VAL A 257 -5.61 -1.22 -8.04
N CYS A 258 -5.01 -1.75 -6.97
CA CYS A 258 -4.90 -3.19 -6.72
C CYS A 258 -6.17 -3.72 -6.04
N SER A 259 -6.40 -5.04 -6.15
CA SER A 259 -7.51 -5.75 -5.54
C SER A 259 -7.10 -7.12 -5.02
N ALA A 260 -7.75 -7.56 -3.95
CA ALA A 260 -7.79 -8.97 -3.59
C ALA A 260 -8.72 -9.73 -4.54
N GLN A 261 -8.55 -11.04 -4.62
CA GLN A 261 -9.40 -11.93 -5.42
C GLN A 261 -10.87 -11.83 -4.99
N ALA A 262 -11.74 -11.60 -5.98
CA ALA A 262 -13.19 -11.62 -5.83
C ALA A 262 -13.70 -13.02 -5.44
N ASP A 263 -14.90 -13.10 -4.86
CA ASP A 263 -15.57 -14.36 -4.54
C ASP A 263 -17.07 -14.30 -4.88
N GLU A 264 -17.80 -15.39 -4.68
CA GLU A 264 -19.24 -15.45 -4.99
C GLU A 264 -20.08 -14.41 -4.24
N LYS A 265 -19.66 -14.01 -3.03
CA LYS A 265 -20.37 -13.02 -2.22
C LYS A 265 -20.02 -11.60 -2.64
N PHE A 266 -18.79 -11.38 -3.06
CA PHE A 266 -18.25 -10.10 -3.50
C PHE A 266 -17.60 -10.24 -4.88
N PRO A 267 -18.40 -10.42 -5.95
CA PRO A 267 -17.89 -10.52 -7.31
C PRO A 267 -17.53 -9.13 -7.85
N ASN A 268 -16.48 -9.04 -8.68
CA ASN A 268 -16.24 -7.83 -9.47
C ASN A 268 -17.39 -7.59 -10.47
N LEU A 269 -17.53 -6.34 -10.92
CA LEU A 269 -18.54 -5.97 -11.92
C LEU A 269 -18.22 -6.59 -13.30
N PRO A 270 -19.23 -6.73 -14.19
CA PRO A 270 -19.03 -7.27 -15.53
C PRO A 270 -17.93 -6.55 -16.32
N GLY A 271 -17.06 -7.32 -16.98
CA GLY A 271 -15.87 -6.81 -17.67
C GLY A 271 -14.59 -6.74 -16.81
N PHE A 272 -14.70 -7.02 -15.50
CA PHE A 272 -13.58 -6.97 -14.54
C PHE A 272 -13.46 -8.26 -13.72
N GLU A 273 -14.11 -9.35 -14.15
CA GLU A 273 -14.26 -10.60 -13.39
C GLU A 273 -12.90 -11.24 -13.05
N ASN A 274 -11.94 -11.15 -13.96
CA ASN A 274 -10.65 -11.84 -13.87
C ASN A 274 -9.46 -10.88 -13.69
N THR A 275 -9.69 -9.65 -13.22
CA THR A 275 -8.60 -8.70 -12.94
C THR A 275 -8.41 -8.44 -11.46
N SER A 276 -7.16 -8.18 -11.10
CA SER A 276 -6.74 -7.69 -9.77
C SER A 276 -6.07 -6.32 -9.83
N LEU A 277 -5.94 -5.74 -11.03
CA LEU A 277 -5.43 -4.39 -11.22
C LEU A 277 -6.28 -3.66 -12.27
N ILE A 278 -6.70 -2.45 -11.93
CA ILE A 278 -7.33 -1.52 -12.86
C ILE A 278 -6.56 -0.21 -12.84
N ALA A 279 -6.69 0.57 -13.91
CA ALA A 279 -6.19 1.94 -13.90
C ALA A 279 -7.10 2.87 -14.71
N CYS A 280 -6.96 4.16 -14.49
CA CYS A 280 -7.56 5.20 -15.32
C CYS A 280 -6.66 6.43 -15.38
N GLU A 281 -6.86 7.27 -16.39
CA GLU A 281 -6.38 8.65 -16.35
C GLU A 281 -7.30 9.49 -15.45
N THR A 282 -6.70 10.43 -14.71
CA THR A 282 -7.41 11.30 -13.78
C THR A 282 -6.97 12.75 -13.92
N GLY A 283 -7.80 13.67 -13.43
CA GLY A 283 -7.41 15.08 -13.26
C GLY A 283 -6.50 15.34 -12.06
N PHE A 284 -6.27 14.33 -11.22
CA PHE A 284 -5.42 14.42 -10.04
C PHE A 284 -3.96 14.08 -10.39
N LYS A 285 -3.03 14.52 -9.55
CA LYS A 285 -1.60 14.32 -9.78
C LYS A 285 -0.96 13.50 -8.67
N ALA A 286 -0.01 12.67 -9.06
CA ALA A 286 0.82 11.89 -8.15
C ALA A 286 1.65 12.81 -7.25
N LEU A 287 1.64 12.49 -5.96
CA LEU A 287 2.70 12.91 -5.06
C LEU A 287 3.95 12.05 -5.38
N PRO A 288 5.16 12.63 -5.52
CA PRO A 288 6.37 11.84 -5.70
C PRO A 288 6.54 10.81 -4.59
N GLU A 289 6.90 9.57 -4.94
CA GLU A 289 7.11 8.51 -3.96
C GLU A 289 8.35 8.82 -3.11
N ASN A 290 8.20 8.68 -1.78
CA ASN A 290 9.33 8.74 -0.87
C ASN A 290 10.17 7.48 -0.98
N PHE A 291 11.49 7.63 -0.95
CA PHE A 291 12.41 6.50 -1.02
C PHE A 291 12.82 6.05 0.37
N ALA A 292 12.69 4.75 0.63
CA ALA A 292 13.23 4.13 1.83
C ALA A 292 14.76 4.22 1.82
N ASN A 293 15.34 4.56 2.98
CA ASN A 293 16.78 4.42 3.18
C ASN A 293 17.08 2.96 3.59
N PRO A 294 17.67 2.13 2.72
CA PRO A 294 17.92 0.73 3.04
C PRO A 294 18.93 0.53 4.17
N ALA A 295 19.74 1.54 4.49
CA ALA A 295 20.66 1.49 5.63
C ALA A 295 19.92 1.41 6.98
N TYR A 296 18.64 1.79 7.05
CA TYR A 296 17.85 1.67 8.28
C TYR A 296 17.44 0.24 8.62
N LEU A 297 17.63 -0.73 7.72
CA LEU A 297 17.45 -2.14 8.03
C LEU A 297 18.64 -2.76 8.78
N VAL A 298 19.77 -2.04 8.92
CA VAL A 298 21.05 -2.56 9.42
C VAL A 298 21.53 -1.77 10.64
#